data_AF-A0A7C6LWH7-F1
#
_entry.id   AF-A0A7C6LWH7-F1
#
_cell.length_a   1.000
_cell.length_b   1.000
_cell.length_c   1.000
_cell.angle_alpha   90.00
_cell.angle_beta   90.00
_cell.angle_gamma   90.00
#
_symmetry.space_group_name_H-M   'P 1'
#
loop_
_entity.id
_entity.type
_entity.pdbx_description
1 polymer ?
#
loop_
_entity_poly.entity_id
_entity_poly.type
_entity_poly.pdbx_seq_one_letter_code
_entity_poly.pdbx_strand_id
1 'polypeptide(L)'
;MSEKKEKKGLNLIDFFMLGFGAIVGVGWAVASNGWMASGGGVIPAVIGFLFMTIVLIPIGFCYAEMTCAMPVAGGVVAYSYKAFGTFPSFLGGWCLTIAYVLLVPWEAIYVNNTLALVVPAMTAGDPMYVIA
;
A
#
# COMPACT_ATOMS: atom_id res chain seq x y z
N MET A 1 7.59 32.72 26.45
CA MET A 1 8.46 31.96 25.55
C MET A 1 8.03 30.50 25.66
N SER A 2 7.09 30.07 24.79
CA SER A 2 6.49 28.73 24.89
C SER A 2 7.55 27.71 24.49
N GLU A 3 7.95 26.82 25.39
CA GLU A 3 8.82 25.69 25.08
C GLU A 3 8.20 24.90 23.93
N LYS A 4 8.91 24.83 22.82
CA LYS A 4 8.55 24.00 21.68
C LYS A 4 8.93 22.59 22.06
N LYS A 5 7.99 21.85 22.68
CA LYS A 5 8.14 20.45 23.08
C LYS A 5 8.73 19.67 21.89
N GLU A 6 9.98 19.24 22.03
CA GLU A 6 10.69 18.50 20.99
C GLU A 6 9.88 17.22 20.72
N LYS A 7 9.32 17.10 19.51
CA LYS A 7 8.56 15.91 19.12
C LYS A 7 9.56 14.77 19.06
N LYS A 8 9.51 13.84 20.02
CA LYS A 8 10.29 12.60 19.98
C LYS A 8 10.15 11.98 18.59
N GLY A 9 11.29 11.78 17.92
CA GLY A 9 11.35 11.02 16.68
C GLY A 9 10.89 9.58 16.88
N LEU A 10 10.50 8.92 15.80
CA LEU A 10 10.18 7.49 15.81
C LEU A 10 11.46 6.70 16.10
N ASN A 11 11.37 5.71 17.00
CA ASN A 11 12.45 4.76 17.19
C ASN A 11 12.53 3.78 16.00
N LEU A 12 13.61 3.02 15.87
CA LEU A 12 13.81 2.07 14.78
C LEU A 12 12.66 1.04 14.67
N ILE A 13 12.18 0.56 15.82
CA ILE A 13 11.06 -0.38 15.89
C ILE A 13 9.77 0.30 15.43
N ASP A 14 9.51 1.53 15.86
CA ASP A 14 8.32 2.28 15.46
C ASP A 14 8.31 2.52 13.94
N PHE A 15 9.48 2.83 13.37
CA PHE A 15 9.65 3.02 11.93
C PHE A 15 9.44 1.73 11.13
N PHE A 16 9.99 0.61 11.61
CA PHE A 16 9.77 -0.69 10.99
C PHE A 16 8.29 -1.10 11.06
N MET A 17 7.65 -0.95 12.23
CA MET A 17 6.24 -1.25 12.41
C MET A 17 5.34 -0.39 11.52
N LEU A 18 5.66 0.90 11.36
CA LEU A 18 4.98 1.79 10.44
C LEU A 18 5.08 1.30 8.99
N GLY A 19 6.29 0.95 8.53
CA GLY A 19 6.51 0.47 7.18
C GLY A 19 5.85 -0.89 6.92
N PHE A 20 6.03 -1.85 7.83
CA PHE A 20 5.44 -3.18 7.72
C PHE A 20 3.92 -3.14 7.72
N GLY A 21 3.31 -2.38 8.65
CA GLY A 21 1.86 -2.21 8.73
C GLY A 21 1.26 -1.47 7.54
N ALA A 22 2.02 -0.57 6.90
CA ALA A 22 1.57 0.12 5.69
C ALA A 22 1.56 -0.78 4.43
N ILE A 23 2.35 -1.88 4.43
CA ILE A 23 2.46 -2.80 3.28
C ILE A 23 1.57 -4.03 3.46
N VAL A 24 1.55 -4.61 4.66
CA VAL A 24 0.83 -5.87 4.92
C VAL A 24 -0.61 -5.60 5.32
N GLY A 25 -1.52 -5.64 4.33
CA GLY A 25 -2.97 -5.50 4.50
C GLY A 25 -3.75 -6.81 4.39
N VAL A 26 -5.07 -6.76 4.56
CA VAL A 26 -5.96 -7.93 4.44
C VAL A 26 -6.26 -8.28 2.99
N GLY A 27 -6.27 -7.28 2.09
CA GLY A 27 -6.69 -7.44 0.70
C GLY A 27 -5.92 -8.51 -0.09
N TRP A 28 -4.59 -8.56 0.04
CA TRP A 28 -3.79 -9.55 -0.70
C TRP A 28 -3.98 -10.97 -0.17
N ALA A 29 -4.22 -11.16 1.14
CA ALA A 29 -4.43 -12.48 1.73
C ALA A 29 -5.70 -13.14 1.16
N VAL A 30 -6.78 -12.37 1.03
CA VAL A 30 -8.06 -12.84 0.47
C VAL A 30 -8.01 -12.95 -1.05
N ALA A 31 -7.36 -12.01 -1.74
CA ALA A 31 -7.25 -12.00 -3.20
C ALA A 31 -6.29 -13.06 -3.75
N SER A 32 -5.30 -13.48 -2.96
CA SER A 32 -4.23 -14.38 -3.40
C SER A 32 -4.75 -15.68 -4.04
N ASN A 33 -5.78 -16.29 -3.45
CA ASN A 33 -6.34 -17.53 -3.96
C ASN A 33 -6.99 -17.36 -5.34
N GLY A 34 -7.71 -16.24 -5.53
CA GLY A 34 -8.31 -15.90 -6.83
C GLY A 34 -7.24 -15.65 -7.89
N TRP A 35 -6.20 -14.90 -7.57
CA TRP A 35 -5.09 -14.61 -8.49
C TRP A 35 -4.28 -15.85 -8.86
N MET A 36 -4.05 -16.75 -7.90
CA MET A 36 -3.40 -18.04 -8.18
C MET A 36 -4.28 -18.90 -9.11
N ALA A 37 -5.58 -18.95 -8.86
CA ALA A 37 -6.51 -19.71 -9.70
C ALA A 37 -6.58 -19.16 -11.13
N SER A 38 -6.68 -17.84 -11.31
CA SER A 38 -6.71 -17.21 -12.63
C SER A 38 -5.36 -17.14 -13.33
N GLY A 39 -4.26 -17.12 -12.56
CA GLY A 39 -2.90 -16.90 -13.03
C GLY A 39 -2.15 -18.16 -13.47
N GLY A 40 -2.82 -19.30 -13.59
CA GLY A 40 -2.20 -20.57 -14.01
C GLY A 40 -1.69 -21.45 -12.87
N GLY A 41 -2.11 -21.18 -11.63
CA GLY A 41 -1.78 -21.98 -10.45
C GLY A 41 -0.62 -21.43 -9.62
N VAL A 42 -0.14 -22.24 -8.67
CA VAL A 42 0.83 -21.83 -7.65
C VAL A 42 2.20 -21.50 -8.25
N ILE A 43 2.67 -22.31 -9.20
CA ILE A 43 4.01 -22.17 -9.81
C ILE A 43 4.18 -20.81 -10.51
N PRO A 44 3.30 -20.41 -11.47
CA PRO A 44 3.43 -19.11 -12.12
C PRO A 44 3.23 -17.94 -11.15
N ALA A 45 2.35 -18.08 -10.16
CA ALA A 45 2.17 -17.05 -9.13
C ALA A 45 3.48 -16.80 -8.35
N VAL A 46 4.14 -17.85 -7.85
CA VAL A 46 5.41 -17.74 -7.12
C VAL A 46 6.49 -17.10 -7.98
N ILE A 47 6.60 -17.47 -9.26
CA ILE A 47 7.55 -16.86 -10.19
C ILE A 47 7.26 -15.37 -10.37
N GLY A 48 5.98 -15.00 -10.53
CA GLY A 48 5.55 -13.60 -10.62
C GLY A 48 5.93 -12.80 -9.36
N PHE A 49 5.66 -13.35 -8.17
CA PHE A 49 6.03 -12.71 -6.90
C PHE A 49 7.54 -12.55 -6.73
N LEU A 50 8.34 -13.56 -7.10
CA LEU A 50 9.80 -13.47 -7.03
C LEU A 50 10.34 -12.42 -8.00
N PHE A 51 9.85 -12.42 -9.24
CA PHE A 51 10.23 -11.41 -10.23
C PHE A 51 9.92 -10.01 -9.72
N MET A 52 8.71 -9.80 -9.21
CA MET A 52 8.29 -8.48 -8.72
C MET A 52 9.07 -8.05 -7.47
N THR A 53 9.42 -8.99 -6.59
CA THR A 53 10.29 -8.74 -5.44
C THR A 53 11.66 -8.23 -5.91
N ILE A 54 12.28 -8.87 -6.90
CA ILE A 54 13.57 -8.44 -7.44
C ILE A 54 13.49 -7.02 -8.02
N VAL A 55 12.40 -6.69 -8.71
CA VAL A 55 12.18 -5.33 -9.26
C VAL A 55 11.98 -4.28 -8.17
N LEU A 56 11.35 -4.65 -7.03
CA LEU A 56 11.08 -3.71 -5.94
C LEU A 56 12.28 -3.44 -5.02
N ILE A 57 13.25 -4.37 -4.92
CA ILE A 57 14.48 -4.19 -4.11
C ILE A 57 15.23 -2.89 -4.43
N PRO A 58 15.61 -2.60 -5.69
CA PRO A 58 16.35 -1.38 -6.01
C PRO A 58 15.52 -0.11 -5.71
N ILE A 59 14.20 -0.16 -5.89
CA ILE A 59 13.30 0.95 -5.55
C ILE A 59 13.35 1.21 -4.03
N GLY A 60 13.31 0.14 -3.22
CA GLY A 60 13.46 0.23 -1.77
C GLY A 60 14.78 0.86 -1.35
N PHE A 61 15.90 0.48 -1.97
CA PHE A 61 17.20 1.09 -1.70
C PHE A 61 17.27 2.56 -2.10
N CYS A 62 16.75 2.95 -3.26
CA CYS A 62 16.67 4.36 -3.64
C CYS A 62 15.87 5.18 -2.62
N TYR A 63 14.74 4.66 -2.13
CA TYR A 63 13.95 5.33 -1.10
C TYR A 63 14.67 5.39 0.25
N ALA A 64 15.42 4.36 0.62
CA ALA A 64 16.23 4.35 1.84
C ALA A 64 17.31 5.45 1.79
N GLU A 65 18.04 5.56 0.68
CA GLU A 65 19.05 6.61 0.49
C GLU A 65 18.44 8.01 0.52
N MET A 66 17.31 8.20 -0.18
CA MET A 66 16.65 9.51 -0.25
C MET A 66 16.06 9.94 1.10
N THR A 67 15.55 9.00 1.90
CA THR A 67 15.01 9.29 3.24
C THR A 67 16.11 9.70 4.21
N CYS A 68 17.29 9.09 4.12
CA CYS A 68 18.47 9.51 4.88
C CYS A 68 19.04 10.86 4.40
N ALA A 69 19.08 11.09 3.09
CA ALA A 69 19.62 12.33 2.51
C ALA A 69 18.68 13.53 2.68
N MET A 70 17.38 13.29 2.81
CA MET A 70 16.35 14.32 2.95
C MET A 70 15.31 13.92 4.01
N PRO A 71 15.58 14.19 5.30
CA PRO A 71 14.67 13.85 6.39
C PRO A 71 13.52 14.87 6.48
N VAL A 72 12.77 15.03 5.39
CA VAL A 72 11.61 15.91 5.27
C VAL A 72 10.35 15.07 5.07
N ALA A 73 9.25 15.50 5.71
CA ALA A 73 7.95 14.90 5.46
C ALA A 73 7.46 15.32 4.06
N GLY A 74 7.32 14.35 3.13
CA GLY A 74 6.83 14.64 1.79
C GLY A 74 7.06 13.55 0.73
N GLY A 75 7.92 12.56 1.01
CA GLY A 75 8.12 11.39 0.15
C GLY A 75 8.35 11.76 -1.32
N VAL A 76 7.59 11.12 -2.23
CA VAL A 76 7.72 11.34 -3.69
C VAL A 76 7.63 12.81 -4.08
N VAL A 77 6.77 13.61 -3.44
CA VAL A 77 6.56 15.03 -3.80
C VAL A 77 7.81 15.84 -3.47
N ALA A 78 8.37 15.67 -2.27
CA ALA A 78 9.59 16.36 -1.85
C ALA A 78 10.81 15.91 -2.67
N TYR A 79 10.94 14.61 -2.92
CA TYR A 79 12.08 14.04 -3.63
C TYR A 79 12.10 14.47 -5.11
N SER A 80 10.96 14.35 -5.78
CA SER A 80 10.82 14.76 -7.18
C SER A 80 10.90 16.28 -7.36
N TYR A 81 10.44 17.07 -6.39
CA TYR A 81 10.57 18.54 -6.44
C TYR A 81 12.03 18.95 -6.43
N LYS A 82 12.84 18.36 -5.55
CA LYS A 82 14.26 18.66 -5.48
C LYS A 82 15.02 18.20 -6.72
N ALA A 83 14.65 17.06 -7.30
CA ALA A 83 15.34 16.49 -8.46
C ALA A 83 14.95 17.17 -9.79
N PHE A 84 13.66 17.46 -9.99
CA PHE A 84 13.11 17.83 -11.31
C PHE A 84 12.23 19.09 -11.31
N GLY A 85 12.04 19.73 -10.14
CA GLY A 85 11.23 20.94 -10.02
C GLY A 85 9.72 20.69 -9.96
N THR A 86 8.95 21.75 -10.23
CA THR A 86 7.52 21.82 -9.88
C THR A 86 6.63 20.86 -10.66
N PHE A 87 6.79 20.77 -11.99
CA PHE A 87 5.85 20.03 -12.83
C PHE A 87 5.87 18.50 -12.57
N PRO A 88 7.05 17.82 -12.54
CA PRO A 88 7.10 16.39 -12.24
C PRO A 88 6.66 16.07 -10.81
N SER A 89 6.95 16.98 -9.86
CA SER A 89 6.51 16.84 -8.48
C SER A 89 4.99 16.94 -8.33
N PHE A 90 4.38 17.90 -9.03
CA PHE A 90 2.93 18.03 -9.09
C PHE A 90 2.28 16.79 -9.68
N LEU A 91 2.79 16.28 -10.79
CA LEU A 91 2.27 15.06 -11.41
C LEU A 91 2.42 13.84 -10.49
N GLY A 92 3.60 13.67 -9.88
CA GLY A 92 3.84 12.58 -8.92
C GLY A 92 2.92 12.65 -7.71
N GLY A 93 2.67 13.85 -7.18
CA GLY A 93 1.72 14.08 -6.09
C GLY A 93 0.28 13.74 -6.46
N TRP A 94 -0.17 14.10 -7.67
CA TRP A 94 -1.51 13.75 -8.15
C TRP A 94 -1.67 12.25 -8.39
N CYS A 95 -0.68 11.59 -9.00
CA CYS A 95 -0.68 10.14 -9.16
C CYS A 95 -0.77 9.43 -7.79
N LEU A 96 -0.01 9.90 -6.80
CA LEU A 96 -0.05 9.36 -5.44
C LEU A 96 -1.42 9.59 -4.77
N THR A 97 -2.01 10.78 -4.96
CA THR A 97 -3.33 11.11 -4.43
C THR A 97 -4.40 10.19 -5.00
N ILE A 98 -4.41 9.99 -6.31
CA ILE A 98 -5.35 9.10 -6.99
C ILE A 98 -5.16 7.66 -6.50
N ALA A 99 -3.91 7.19 -6.38
CA ALA A 99 -3.62 5.86 -5.86
C ALA A 99 -4.21 5.65 -4.45
N TYR A 100 -4.06 6.63 -3.55
CA TYR A 100 -4.66 6.54 -2.22
C TYR A 100 -6.20 6.59 -2.23
N VAL A 101 -6.81 7.42 -3.08
CA VAL A 101 -8.27 7.46 -3.22
C VAL A 101 -8.82 6.12 -3.72
N LEU A 102 -8.14 5.47 -4.66
CA LEU A 102 -8.54 4.15 -5.17
C LEU A 102 -8.29 3.01 -4.17
N LEU A 103 -7.33 3.18 -3.26
CA LEU A 103 -7.02 2.19 -2.22
C LEU A 103 -8.13 2.10 -1.17
N VAL A 104 -8.80 3.22 -0.83
CA VAL A 104 -9.88 3.23 0.17
C VAL A 104 -11.03 2.26 -0.14
N PRO A 105 -11.69 2.32 -1.33
CA PRO A 105 -12.75 1.37 -1.65
C PRO A 105 -12.24 -0.07 -1.79
N TRP A 106 -10.98 -0.25 -2.22
CA TRP A 106 -10.36 -1.57 -2.28
C TRP A 106 -10.33 -2.23 -0.89
N GLU A 107 -9.78 -1.56 0.12
CA GLU A 107 -9.74 -2.10 1.48
C GLU A 107 -11.14 -2.31 2.06
N ALA A 108 -12.10 -1.42 1.77
CA ALA A 108 -13.48 -1.57 2.22
C ALA A 108 -14.16 -2.86 1.73
N ILE A 109 -13.94 -3.24 0.46
CA ILE A 109 -14.48 -4.48 -0.12
C ILE A 109 -13.88 -5.70 0.57
N TYR A 110 -12.56 -5.72 0.80
CA TYR A 110 -11.90 -6.88 1.42
C TYR A 110 -12.20 -7.02 2.89
N VAL A 111 -12.38 -5.92 3.63
CA VAL A 111 -12.87 -5.96 5.01
C VAL A 111 -14.25 -6.61 5.05
N ASN A 112 -15.15 -6.23 4.15
CA ASN A 112 -16.47 -6.85 4.04
C ASN A 112 -16.37 -8.35 3.71
N ASN A 113 -15.60 -8.72 2.69
CA ASN A 113 -15.39 -10.12 2.30
C ASN A 113 -14.79 -10.97 3.43
N THR A 114 -13.84 -10.41 4.18
CA THR A 114 -13.22 -11.10 5.32
C THR A 114 -14.21 -11.27 6.46
N LEU A 115 -15.00 -10.23 6.76
CA LEU A 115 -16.01 -10.29 7.80
C LEU A 115 -17.09 -11.33 7.50
N ALA A 116 -17.45 -11.49 6.22
CA ALA A 116 -18.37 -12.53 5.76
C ALA A 116 -17.85 -13.97 6.03
N LEU A 117 -16.53 -14.17 6.11
CA LEU A 117 -15.94 -15.46 6.52
C LEU A 117 -16.15 -15.75 8.01
N VAL A 118 -16.20 -14.71 8.85
CA VAL A 118 -16.37 -14.82 10.31
C VAL A 118 -17.84 -14.84 10.71
N VAL A 119 -18.69 -14.08 10.00
CA VAL A 119 -20.13 -13.99 10.24
C VAL A 119 -20.87 -14.43 8.96
N PRO A 120 -21.07 -15.73 8.75
CA PRO A 120 -21.71 -16.26 7.52
C PRO A 120 -23.13 -15.74 7.29
N ALA A 121 -23.80 -15.26 8.34
CA ALA A 121 -25.12 -14.63 8.24
C ALA A 121 -25.13 -13.39 7.32
N MET A 122 -23.98 -12.74 7.11
CA MET A 122 -23.86 -11.60 6.19
C MET A 122 -24.02 -11.98 4.72
N THR A 123 -23.80 -13.25 4.39
CA THR A 123 -23.92 -13.79 3.03
C THR A 123 -25.18 -14.66 2.87
N ALA A 124 -25.89 -14.93 3.97
CA ALA A 124 -27.00 -15.89 4.02
C ALA A 124 -28.37 -15.33 3.56
N GLY A 125 -28.36 -14.31 2.70
CA GLY A 125 -29.59 -13.71 2.15
C GLY A 125 -29.77 -14.01 0.67
N ASP A 126 -31.02 -14.05 0.20
CA ASP A 126 -31.32 -14.03 -1.22
C ASP A 126 -30.76 -12.74 -1.85
N PRO A 127 -30.16 -12.80 -3.06
CA PRO A 127 -29.65 -11.61 -3.72
C PRO A 127 -30.76 -10.57 -3.89
N MET A 128 -30.53 -9.34 -3.41
CA MET A 128 -31.52 -8.26 -3.49
C MET A 128 -31.95 -7.94 -4.93
N TYR A 129 -31.07 -8.18 -5.90
CA TYR A 129 -31.42 -8.17 -7.30
C TYR A 129 -30.50 -9.11 -8.09
N VAL A 130 -31.00 -9.61 -9.21
CA VAL A 130 -30.25 -10.35 -10.21
C VAL A 130 -30.28 -9.55 -11.51
N ILE A 131 -29.12 -9.37 -12.13
CA ILE A 131 -29.02 -8.77 -13.48
C ILE A 131 -29.32 -9.87 -14.49
N ALA A 132 -30.19 -9.59 -15.46
CA ALA A 132 -30.52 -10.49 -16.56
C ALA A 132 -29.34 -10.63 -17.54
#